data_AF-A0A955XF38-F1
#
_entry.id   AF-A0A955XF38-F1
#
_cell.length_a   1.000
_cell.length_b   1.000
_cell.length_c   1.000
_cell.angle_alpha   90.00
_cell.angle_beta   90.00
_cell.angle_gamma   90.00
#
_symmetry.space_group_name_H-M   'P 1'
#
loop_
_entity.id
_entity.type
_entity.pdbx_description
1 polymer ?
#
loop_
_entity_poly.entity_id
_entity_poly.type
_entity_poly.pdbx_seq_one_letter_code
_entity_poly.pdbx_strand_id
1 'polypeptide(L)'
;VPDEAALAARLPAVMHVLYLIFSEGYAASSGEAVLRLDLSQEALRLARMLHRAAPQVAEVAGLLALMRLTDARRAARIGPEGALVPLDQQDRSRWDREAIAEGVAFVSEALPRGPVGPYLVQAAIAALHDEAPSTEATDWPQIAALYEVLMGLADNPMVALSHAVAVAMVDGPAAGLARVEAVAADPRVTEHHRVEAVRGHLLERAGRVAEAVACYRRAAARTISEAERRYLLTHAARLAE
;
A
#
# COMPACT_ATOMS: atom_id res chain seq x y z
N VAL A 1 -1.37 -32.61 -16.37
CA VAL A 1 -1.17 -31.14 -16.44
C VAL A 1 -2.55 -30.52 -16.65
N PRO A 2 -2.96 -29.47 -15.92
CA PRO A 2 -4.28 -28.85 -16.13
C PRO A 2 -4.38 -28.30 -17.56
N ASP A 3 -5.59 -28.28 -18.11
CA ASP A 3 -5.84 -27.61 -19.39
C ASP A 3 -5.85 -26.09 -19.25
N GLU A 4 -5.87 -25.38 -20.38
CA GLU A 4 -5.80 -23.91 -20.43
C GLU A 4 -6.96 -23.24 -19.69
N ALA A 5 -8.17 -23.82 -19.76
CA ALA A 5 -9.34 -23.32 -19.06
C ALA A 5 -9.21 -23.46 -17.53
N ALA A 6 -8.71 -24.61 -17.05
CA ALA A 6 -8.44 -24.84 -15.64
C ALA A 6 -7.30 -23.95 -15.12
N LEU A 7 -6.30 -23.63 -15.96
CA LEU A 7 -5.24 -22.66 -15.63
C LEU A 7 -5.81 -21.24 -15.51
N ALA A 8 -6.62 -20.80 -16.48
CA ALA A 8 -7.25 -19.49 -16.47
C ALA A 8 -8.15 -19.30 -15.23
N ALA A 9 -8.94 -20.33 -14.86
CA ALA A 9 -9.81 -20.28 -13.69
C ALA A 9 -9.05 -20.19 -12.36
N ARG A 10 -7.83 -20.74 -12.29
CA ARG A 10 -7.00 -20.75 -11.06
C ARG A 10 -6.11 -19.52 -10.93
N LEU A 11 -5.83 -18.84 -12.03
CA LEU A 11 -4.88 -17.73 -12.08
C LEU A 11 -5.21 -16.60 -11.06
N PRO A 12 -6.47 -16.14 -10.91
CA PRO A 12 -6.81 -15.14 -9.90
C PRO A 12 -6.46 -15.56 -8.47
N ALA A 13 -6.74 -16.82 -8.11
CA ALA A 13 -6.43 -17.35 -6.79
C ALA A 13 -4.92 -17.45 -6.55
N VAL A 14 -4.15 -17.87 -7.56
CA VAL A 14 -2.68 -17.91 -7.47
C VAL A 14 -2.10 -16.51 -7.28
N MET A 15 -2.55 -15.54 -8.08
CA MET A 15 -2.14 -14.13 -7.92
C MET A 15 -2.45 -13.60 -6.53
N HIS A 16 -3.64 -13.91 -6.01
CA HIS A 16 -4.05 -13.50 -4.68
C HIS A 16 -3.16 -14.09 -3.58
N VAL A 17 -2.87 -15.39 -3.63
CA VAL A 17 -1.97 -16.05 -2.67
C VAL A 17 -0.57 -15.45 -2.73
N LEU A 18 -0.02 -15.22 -3.92
CA LEU A 18 1.30 -14.58 -4.07
C LEU A 18 1.32 -13.17 -3.47
N TYR A 19 0.27 -12.39 -3.71
CA TYR A 19 0.13 -11.05 -3.14
C TYR A 19 0.03 -11.08 -1.61
N LEU A 20 -0.69 -12.05 -1.03
CA LEU A 20 -0.79 -12.20 0.42
C LEU A 20 0.56 -12.57 1.06
N ILE A 21 1.28 -13.54 0.48
CA ILE A 21 2.63 -13.92 0.95
C ILE A 21 3.57 -12.72 0.88
N PHE A 22 3.52 -11.99 -0.23
CA PHE A 22 4.31 -10.77 -0.39
C PHE A 22 3.94 -9.71 0.65
N SER A 23 2.64 -9.51 0.88
CA SER A 23 2.12 -8.53 1.85
C SER A 23 2.59 -8.79 3.26
N GLU A 24 2.57 -10.05 3.67
CA GLU A 24 3.10 -10.49 4.96
C GLU A 24 4.64 -10.36 5.05
N GLY A 25 5.32 -10.42 3.91
CA GLY A 25 6.75 -10.19 3.79
C GLY A 25 7.16 -8.72 3.89
N TYR A 26 6.44 -7.83 3.21
CA TYR A 26 6.83 -6.42 3.07
C TYR A 26 6.36 -5.53 4.22
N ALA A 27 5.35 -5.95 4.98
CA ALA A 27 4.86 -5.30 6.19
C ALA A 27 4.30 -6.37 7.11
N ALA A 28 5.13 -6.87 8.04
CA ALA A 28 4.70 -7.97 8.90
C ALA A 28 3.50 -7.55 9.74
N SER A 29 2.42 -8.34 9.64
CA SER A 29 1.17 -8.05 10.33
C SER A 29 1.26 -8.30 11.83
N SER A 30 2.21 -9.11 12.28
CA SER A 30 2.40 -9.49 13.68
C SER A 30 3.87 -9.66 14.08
N GLY A 31 4.12 -9.51 15.38
CA GLY A 31 5.45 -9.69 15.98
C GLY A 31 6.34 -8.45 15.88
N GLU A 32 7.64 -8.64 16.16
CA GLU A 32 8.63 -7.57 16.29
C GLU A 32 9.26 -7.13 14.96
N ALA A 33 9.28 -8.02 13.97
CA ALA A 33 9.91 -7.75 12.67
C ALA A 33 9.10 -6.73 11.86
N VAL A 34 9.76 -5.74 11.26
CA VAL A 34 9.11 -4.83 10.29
C VAL A 34 8.87 -5.54 8.96
N LEU A 35 9.82 -6.39 8.55
CA LEU A 35 9.82 -7.12 7.29
C LEU A 35 10.14 -8.61 7.51
N ARG A 36 9.49 -9.50 6.75
CA ARG A 36 9.87 -10.92 6.60
C ARG A 36 10.42 -11.14 5.19
N LEU A 37 11.73 -10.93 5.07
CA LEU A 37 12.41 -10.82 3.77
C LEU A 37 12.33 -12.10 2.93
N ASP A 38 12.42 -13.25 3.59
CA ASP A 38 12.25 -14.58 3.01
C ASP A 38 10.92 -14.72 2.27
N LEU A 39 9.80 -14.30 2.88
CA LEU A 39 8.47 -14.35 2.26
C LEU A 39 8.37 -13.41 1.05
N SER A 40 8.82 -12.17 1.19
CA SER A 40 8.74 -11.17 0.11
C SER A 40 9.58 -11.57 -1.12
N GLN A 41 10.78 -12.10 -0.89
CA GLN A 41 11.69 -12.54 -1.96
C GLN A 41 11.16 -13.79 -2.67
N GLU A 42 10.60 -14.74 -1.92
CA GLU A 42 10.03 -15.95 -2.51
C GLU A 42 8.77 -15.64 -3.31
N ALA A 43 7.89 -14.77 -2.80
CA ALA A 43 6.72 -14.31 -3.55
C ALA A 43 7.12 -13.62 -4.87
N LEU A 44 8.14 -12.74 -4.85
CA LEU A 44 8.69 -12.11 -6.06
C LEU A 44 9.26 -13.14 -7.04
N ARG A 45 9.99 -14.15 -6.54
CA ARG A 45 10.53 -15.23 -7.37
C ARG A 45 9.40 -15.99 -8.08
N LEU A 46 8.35 -16.34 -7.35
CA LEU A 46 7.18 -17.04 -7.89
C LEU A 46 6.37 -16.16 -8.84
N ALA A 47 6.19 -14.87 -8.55
CA ALA A 47 5.52 -13.93 -9.45
C ALA A 47 6.27 -13.77 -10.78
N ARG A 48 7.61 -13.74 -10.77
CA ARG A 48 8.43 -13.75 -12.00
C ARG A 48 8.27 -15.04 -12.81
N MET A 49 8.09 -16.19 -12.14
CA MET A 49 7.80 -17.45 -12.82
C MET A 49 6.41 -17.45 -13.44
N LEU A 50 5.41 -16.92 -12.71
CA LEU A 50 4.05 -16.78 -13.20
C LEU A 50 3.97 -15.87 -14.42
N HIS A 51 4.67 -14.72 -14.38
CA HIS A 51 4.73 -13.80 -15.52
C HIS A 51 5.35 -14.46 -16.76
N ARG A 52 6.43 -15.24 -16.59
CA ARG A 52 7.01 -16.02 -17.69
C ARG A 52 6.07 -17.09 -18.25
N ALA A 53 5.21 -17.65 -17.41
CA ALA A 53 4.24 -18.68 -17.83
C ALA A 53 2.98 -18.08 -18.50
N ALA A 54 2.64 -16.83 -18.22
CA ALA A 54 1.46 -16.15 -18.75
C ALA A 54 1.77 -14.68 -19.16
N PRO A 55 2.73 -14.44 -20.08
CA PRO A 55 3.18 -13.09 -20.45
C PRO A 55 2.09 -12.22 -21.10
N GLN A 56 1.08 -12.85 -21.69
CA GLN A 56 -0.06 -12.19 -22.33
C GLN A 56 -1.09 -11.64 -21.33
N VAL A 57 -1.03 -12.04 -20.06
CA VAL A 57 -2.01 -11.61 -19.05
C VAL A 57 -1.51 -10.34 -18.37
N ALA A 58 -2.07 -9.19 -18.77
CA ALA A 58 -1.70 -7.87 -18.25
C ALA A 58 -1.74 -7.79 -16.71
N GLU A 59 -2.72 -8.46 -16.09
CA GLU A 59 -2.87 -8.46 -14.63
C GLU A 59 -1.74 -9.20 -13.90
N VAL A 60 -1.12 -10.20 -14.53
CA VAL A 60 0.07 -10.89 -13.97
C VAL A 60 1.27 -9.95 -14.01
N ALA A 61 1.43 -9.17 -15.08
CA ALA A 61 2.45 -8.12 -15.15
C ALA A 61 2.18 -7.03 -14.10
N GLY A 62 0.92 -6.62 -13.91
CA GLY A 62 0.49 -5.69 -12.87
C GLY A 62 0.85 -6.18 -11.46
N LEU A 63 0.59 -7.45 -11.14
CA LEU A 63 0.98 -8.04 -9.86
C LEU A 63 2.51 -7.99 -9.64
N LEU A 64 3.28 -8.43 -10.63
CA LEU A 64 4.74 -8.40 -10.54
C LEU A 64 5.26 -6.97 -10.37
N ALA A 65 4.73 -6.01 -11.15
CA ALA A 65 5.07 -4.61 -11.05
C ALA A 65 4.79 -4.04 -9.66
N LEU A 66 3.58 -4.26 -9.13
CA LEU A 66 3.19 -3.83 -7.79
C LEU A 66 4.15 -4.36 -6.72
N MET A 67 4.46 -5.65 -6.77
CA MET A 67 5.38 -6.27 -5.83
C MET A 67 6.80 -5.71 -5.97
N ARG A 68 7.26 -5.49 -7.21
CA ARG A 68 8.61 -4.97 -7.48
C ARG A 68 8.79 -3.52 -7.01
N LEU A 69 7.85 -2.65 -7.34
CA LEU A 69 7.80 -1.24 -6.89
C LEU A 69 7.72 -1.18 -5.35
N THR A 70 6.93 -2.05 -4.75
CA THR A 70 6.82 -2.13 -3.30
C THR A 70 8.12 -2.62 -2.66
N ASP A 71 8.83 -3.60 -3.22
CA ASP A 71 10.11 -4.09 -2.68
C ASP A 71 11.28 -3.13 -2.94
N ALA A 72 11.23 -2.32 -4.00
CA ALA A 72 12.27 -1.34 -4.31
C ALA A 72 12.56 -0.35 -3.17
N ARG A 73 11.56 -0.13 -2.30
CA ARG A 73 11.62 0.76 -1.15
C ARG A 73 12.09 0.09 0.14
N ARG A 74 12.35 -1.22 0.13
CA ARG A 74 12.60 -2.03 1.35
C ARG A 74 13.68 -1.45 2.26
N ALA A 75 14.75 -0.92 1.67
CA ALA A 75 15.88 -0.38 2.44
C ALA A 75 15.46 0.86 3.24
N ALA A 76 14.51 1.66 2.75
CA ALA A 76 14.06 2.87 3.43
C ALA A 76 13.00 2.63 4.51
N ARG A 77 12.40 1.43 4.59
CA ARG A 77 11.30 1.12 5.54
C ARG A 77 11.74 0.95 6.98
N ILE A 78 13.02 0.70 7.20
CA ILE A 78 13.60 0.48 8.52
C ILE A 78 14.60 1.59 8.80
N GLY A 79 14.32 2.36 9.84
CA GLY A 79 15.18 3.41 10.37
C GLY A 79 16.19 2.88 11.41
N PRO A 80 16.92 3.77 12.08
CA PRO A 80 17.73 3.43 13.23
C PRO A 80 16.93 2.63 14.27
N GLU A 81 17.59 1.71 14.97
CA GLU A 81 16.99 0.90 16.04
C GLU A 81 15.79 0.03 15.58
N GLY A 82 15.68 -0.23 14.28
CA GLY A 82 14.61 -1.08 13.73
C GLY A 82 13.24 -0.39 13.68
N ALA A 83 13.20 0.95 13.73
CA ALA A 83 11.95 1.71 13.68
C ALA A 83 11.27 1.62 12.30
N LEU A 84 9.95 1.51 12.30
CA LEU A 84 9.13 1.64 11.10
C LEU A 84 9.22 3.09 10.57
N VAL A 85 9.49 3.24 9.26
CA VAL A 85 9.51 4.54 8.59
C VAL A 85 8.33 4.64 7.61
N PRO A 86 7.36 5.55 7.84
CA PRO A 86 6.22 5.73 6.94
C PRO A 86 6.66 6.29 5.59
N LEU A 87 5.90 6.03 4.54
CA LEU A 87 6.29 6.29 3.14
C LEU A 87 6.73 7.74 2.89
N ASP A 88 6.04 8.70 3.48
CA ASP A 88 6.30 10.13 3.36
C ASP A 88 7.61 10.59 4.03
N GLN A 89 8.14 9.78 4.96
CA GLN A 89 9.38 10.03 5.68
C GLN A 89 10.55 9.17 5.19
N GLN A 90 10.32 8.29 4.21
CA GLN A 90 11.36 7.43 3.67
C GLN A 90 12.39 8.24 2.89
N ASP A 91 13.67 7.96 3.16
CA ASP A 91 14.77 8.48 2.35
C ASP A 91 14.75 7.81 0.97
N ARG A 92 14.24 8.55 -0.03
CA ARG A 92 14.11 8.11 -1.42
C ARG A 92 15.46 7.85 -2.09
N SER A 93 16.58 8.37 -1.56
CA SER A 93 17.91 8.06 -2.08
C SER A 93 18.30 6.59 -1.86
N ARG A 94 17.65 5.92 -0.90
CA ARG A 94 17.83 4.50 -0.58
C ARG A 94 16.92 3.58 -1.39
N TRP A 95 16.08 4.13 -2.27
CA TRP A 95 15.22 3.32 -3.13
C TRP A 95 16.00 2.72 -4.29
N ASP A 96 15.70 1.47 -4.62
CA ASP A 96 16.31 0.75 -5.74
C ASP A 96 15.76 1.29 -7.07
N ARG A 97 16.52 2.20 -7.70
CA ARG A 97 16.12 2.84 -8.96
C ARG A 97 15.99 1.87 -10.12
N GLU A 98 16.77 0.80 -10.13
CA GLU A 98 16.70 -0.22 -11.17
C GLU A 98 15.40 -1.03 -11.03
N ALA A 99 15.05 -1.42 -9.80
CA ALA A 99 13.78 -2.06 -9.51
C ALA A 99 12.56 -1.17 -9.81
N ILE A 100 12.66 0.13 -9.54
CA ILE A 100 11.60 1.10 -9.89
C ILE A 100 11.43 1.16 -11.41
N ALA A 101 12.52 1.35 -12.16
CA ALA A 101 12.47 1.40 -13.62
C ALA A 101 11.89 0.11 -14.22
N GLU A 102 12.28 -1.05 -13.69
CA GLU A 102 11.72 -2.36 -14.09
C GLU A 102 10.21 -2.43 -13.83
N GLY A 103 9.76 -2.01 -12.63
CA GLY A 103 8.34 -1.99 -12.26
C GLY A 103 7.50 -1.05 -13.13
N VAL A 104 7.99 0.17 -13.37
CA VAL A 104 7.35 1.17 -14.25
C VAL A 104 7.23 0.66 -15.69
N ALA A 105 8.27 -0.04 -16.18
CA ALA A 105 8.24 -0.63 -17.52
C ALA A 105 7.12 -1.68 -17.64
N PHE A 106 6.94 -2.55 -16.65
CA PHE A 106 5.83 -3.52 -16.64
C PHE A 106 4.46 -2.82 -16.67
N VAL A 107 4.26 -1.77 -15.88
CA VAL A 107 3.01 -0.99 -15.88
C VAL A 107 2.75 -0.37 -17.25
N SER A 108 3.76 0.32 -17.79
CA SER A 108 3.67 1.03 -19.07
C SER A 108 3.39 0.09 -20.24
N GLU A 109 3.95 -1.12 -20.21
CA GLU A 109 3.75 -2.15 -21.21
C GLU A 109 2.38 -2.83 -21.09
N ALA A 110 1.87 -3.03 -19.87
CA ALA A 110 0.63 -3.76 -19.61
C ALA A 110 -0.64 -2.90 -19.78
N LEU A 111 -0.60 -1.62 -19.39
CA LEU A 111 -1.75 -0.72 -19.43
C LEU A 111 -2.47 -0.66 -20.79
N PRO A 112 -1.78 -0.62 -21.96
CA PRO A 112 -2.46 -0.52 -23.25
C PRO A 112 -3.07 -1.83 -23.77
N ARG A 113 -2.81 -2.97 -23.12
CA ARG A 113 -3.04 -4.32 -23.71
C ARG A 113 -4.43 -4.91 -23.51
N GLY A 114 -5.30 -4.30 -22.72
CA GLY A 114 -6.62 -4.87 -22.47
C GLY A 114 -7.29 -4.35 -21.20
N PRO A 115 -8.28 -5.10 -20.67
CA PRO A 115 -9.00 -4.68 -19.47
C PRO A 115 -8.06 -4.60 -18.27
N VAL A 116 -8.19 -3.51 -17.51
CA VAL A 116 -7.36 -3.22 -16.34
C VAL A 116 -7.96 -3.93 -15.13
N GLY A 117 -7.16 -4.73 -14.43
CA GLY A 117 -7.53 -5.35 -13.17
C GLY A 117 -6.94 -4.64 -11.94
N PRO A 118 -7.34 -5.07 -10.72
CA PRO A 118 -6.98 -4.39 -9.48
C PRO A 118 -5.47 -4.30 -9.21
N TYR A 119 -4.67 -5.30 -9.60
CA TYR A 119 -3.22 -5.29 -9.40
C TYR A 119 -2.53 -4.30 -10.33
N LEU A 120 -2.97 -4.19 -11.59
CA LEU A 120 -2.39 -3.23 -12.52
C LEU A 120 -2.70 -1.77 -12.09
N VAL A 121 -3.91 -1.49 -11.58
CA VAL A 121 -4.23 -0.17 -11.01
C VAL A 121 -3.37 0.14 -9.79
N GLN A 122 -3.24 -0.83 -8.87
CA GLN A 122 -2.38 -0.67 -7.69
C GLN A 122 -0.91 -0.45 -8.07
N ALA A 123 -0.42 -1.14 -9.10
CA ALA A 123 0.92 -0.94 -9.63
C ALA A 123 1.12 0.46 -10.21
N ALA A 124 0.11 1.00 -10.93
CA ALA A 124 0.16 2.37 -11.42
C ALA A 124 0.19 3.40 -10.27
N ILE A 125 -0.59 3.19 -9.20
CA ILE A 125 -0.53 4.02 -7.99
C ILE A 125 0.87 3.95 -7.35
N ALA A 126 1.44 2.75 -7.24
CA ALA A 126 2.79 2.57 -6.70
C ALA A 126 3.86 3.26 -7.56
N ALA A 127 3.74 3.19 -8.90
CA ALA A 127 4.65 3.85 -9.83
C ALA A 127 4.65 5.37 -9.62
N LEU A 128 3.46 6.00 -9.50
CA LEU A 128 3.36 7.45 -9.26
C LEU A 128 4.03 7.88 -7.95
N HIS A 129 3.95 7.05 -6.91
CA HIS A 129 4.71 7.30 -5.68
C HIS A 129 6.22 7.17 -5.92
N ASP A 130 6.64 6.12 -6.61
CA ASP A 130 8.04 5.74 -6.74
C ASP A 130 8.82 6.65 -7.72
N GLU A 131 8.15 7.20 -8.72
CA GLU A 131 8.72 8.13 -9.71
C GLU A 131 8.84 9.57 -9.21
N ALA A 132 8.01 9.95 -8.21
CA ALA A 132 8.05 11.30 -7.68
C ALA A 132 9.37 11.59 -6.94
N PRO A 133 9.93 12.81 -7.04
CA PRO A 133 11.13 13.16 -6.30
C PRO A 133 10.86 13.43 -4.81
N SER A 134 9.61 13.72 -4.43
CA SER A 134 9.18 13.90 -3.05
C SER A 134 7.68 13.60 -2.88
N THR A 135 7.20 13.60 -1.64
CA THR A 135 5.78 13.43 -1.32
C THR A 135 4.93 14.57 -1.88
N GLU A 136 5.44 15.79 -1.85
CA GLU A 136 4.78 17.00 -2.35
C GLU A 136 4.70 17.03 -3.87
N ALA A 137 5.69 16.45 -4.55
CA ALA A 137 5.75 16.33 -6.00
C ALA A 137 5.02 15.10 -6.56
N THR A 138 4.40 14.28 -5.69
CA THR A 138 3.60 13.13 -6.12
C THR A 138 2.31 13.61 -6.80
N ASP A 139 1.93 12.98 -7.92
CA ASP A 139 0.67 13.28 -8.63
C ASP A 139 -0.55 12.73 -7.86
N TRP A 140 -0.90 13.42 -6.78
CA TRP A 140 -2.04 13.09 -5.94
C TRP A 140 -3.39 13.12 -6.67
N PRO A 141 -3.67 14.08 -7.59
CA PRO A 141 -4.88 14.04 -8.41
C PRO A 141 -5.00 12.74 -9.21
N GLN A 142 -3.93 12.29 -9.86
CA GLN A 142 -3.93 11.04 -10.61
C GLN A 142 -4.08 9.82 -9.69
N ILE A 143 -3.41 9.81 -8.53
CA ILE A 143 -3.57 8.74 -7.54
C ILE A 143 -5.03 8.65 -7.04
N ALA A 144 -5.67 9.79 -6.76
CA ALA A 144 -7.07 9.82 -6.34
C ALA A 144 -7.99 9.21 -7.42
N ALA A 145 -7.82 9.62 -8.68
CA ALA A 145 -8.58 9.06 -9.81
C ALA A 145 -8.35 7.55 -9.99
N LEU A 146 -7.12 7.06 -9.82
CA LEU A 146 -6.82 5.62 -9.88
C LEU A 146 -7.48 4.84 -8.73
N TYR A 147 -7.59 5.42 -7.53
CA TYR A 147 -8.35 4.81 -6.45
C TYR A 147 -9.85 4.73 -6.75
N GLU A 148 -10.44 5.72 -7.44
CA GLU A 148 -11.83 5.64 -7.92
C GLU A 148 -12.03 4.47 -8.89
N VAL A 149 -11.10 4.27 -9.83
CA VAL A 149 -11.11 3.09 -10.71
C VAL A 149 -11.00 1.80 -9.88
N LEU A 150 -10.08 1.75 -8.91
CA LEU A 150 -9.87 0.55 -8.09
C LEU A 150 -11.08 0.19 -7.23
N MET A 151 -11.80 1.16 -6.67
CA MET A 151 -13.04 0.92 -5.94
C MET A 151 -14.15 0.34 -6.84
N GLY A 152 -14.16 0.67 -8.13
CA GLY A 152 -15.07 0.04 -9.10
C GLY A 152 -14.71 -1.40 -9.45
N LEU A 153 -13.45 -1.81 -9.23
CA LEU A 153 -12.94 -3.16 -9.52
C LEU A 153 -12.92 -4.09 -8.31
N ALA A 154 -12.84 -3.53 -7.09
CA ALA A 154 -12.69 -4.29 -5.86
C ALA A 154 -13.59 -3.74 -4.75
N ASP A 155 -14.48 -4.59 -4.23
CA ASP A 155 -15.25 -4.30 -3.02
C ASP A 155 -14.38 -4.50 -1.77
N ASN A 156 -13.55 -3.51 -1.48
CA ASN A 156 -12.66 -3.53 -0.33
C ASN A 156 -12.63 -2.15 0.37
N PRO A 157 -13.11 -2.05 1.62
CA PRO A 157 -13.15 -0.78 2.36
C PRO A 157 -11.75 -0.20 2.63
N MET A 158 -10.70 -1.02 2.60
CA MET A 158 -9.32 -0.52 2.72
C MET A 158 -8.89 0.29 1.49
N VAL A 159 -9.45 0.02 0.31
CA VAL A 159 -9.22 0.86 -0.89
C VAL A 159 -9.86 2.22 -0.69
N ALA A 160 -11.09 2.27 -0.17
CA ALA A 160 -11.76 3.53 0.15
C ALA A 160 -11.04 4.33 1.25
N LEU A 161 -10.41 3.64 2.22
CA LEU A 161 -9.57 4.29 3.21
C LEU A 161 -8.33 4.94 2.59
N SER A 162 -7.63 4.23 1.69
CA SER A 162 -6.48 4.78 0.98
C SER A 162 -6.88 5.95 0.05
N HIS A 163 -8.05 5.86 -0.57
CA HIS A 163 -8.62 6.95 -1.35
C HIS A 163 -8.84 8.21 -0.50
N ALA A 164 -9.31 8.07 0.74
CA ALA A 164 -9.50 9.20 1.65
C ALA A 164 -8.18 9.96 1.93
N VAL A 165 -7.05 9.24 2.00
CA VAL A 165 -5.72 9.85 2.10
C VAL A 165 -5.40 10.63 0.82
N ALA A 166 -5.57 10.03 -0.36
CA ALA A 166 -5.31 10.70 -1.63
C ALA A 166 -6.14 11.99 -1.79
N VAL A 167 -7.44 11.94 -1.48
CA VAL A 167 -8.32 13.11 -1.46
C VAL A 167 -7.83 14.18 -0.48
N ALA A 168 -7.37 13.80 0.70
CA ALA A 168 -6.78 14.76 1.65
C ALA A 168 -5.48 15.42 1.15
N MET A 169 -4.76 14.79 0.23
CA MET A 169 -3.57 15.39 -0.38
C MET A 169 -3.93 16.38 -1.50
N VAL A 170 -5.09 16.21 -2.15
CA VAL A 170 -5.59 17.11 -3.20
C VAL A 170 -6.40 18.27 -2.61
N ASP A 171 -7.45 17.95 -1.85
CA ASP A 171 -8.47 18.89 -1.39
C ASP A 171 -8.29 19.31 0.08
N GLY A 172 -7.23 18.79 0.73
CA GLY A 172 -6.89 19.08 2.12
C GLY A 172 -7.53 18.14 3.14
N PRO A 173 -7.05 18.17 4.40
CA PRO A 173 -7.33 17.15 5.40
C PRO A 173 -8.81 17.03 5.77
N ALA A 174 -9.59 18.12 5.68
CA ALA A 174 -11.03 18.10 5.95
C ALA A 174 -11.80 17.20 4.96
N ALA A 175 -11.45 17.25 3.67
CA ALA A 175 -12.08 16.42 2.63
C ALA A 175 -11.79 14.93 2.86
N GLY A 176 -10.54 14.58 3.19
CA GLY A 176 -10.21 13.19 3.53
C GLY A 176 -10.87 12.72 4.81
N LEU A 177 -10.94 13.55 5.87
CA LEU A 177 -11.64 13.18 7.10
C LEU A 177 -13.12 12.85 6.85
N ALA A 178 -13.82 13.63 6.03
CA ALA A 178 -15.21 13.34 5.66
C ALA A 178 -15.35 11.96 4.98
N ARG A 179 -14.37 11.56 4.15
CA ARG A 179 -14.33 10.23 3.53
C ARG A 179 -14.00 9.13 4.54
N VAL A 180 -13.10 9.38 5.49
CA VAL A 180 -12.81 8.43 6.59
C VAL A 180 -14.07 8.15 7.42
N GLU A 181 -14.91 9.16 7.69
CA GLU A 181 -16.17 8.95 8.40
C GLU A 181 -17.12 8.01 7.63
N ALA A 182 -17.22 8.17 6.30
CA ALA A 182 -18.01 7.27 5.46
C ALA A 182 -17.48 5.84 5.48
N VAL A 183 -16.15 5.67 5.45
CA VAL A 183 -15.50 4.35 5.55
C VAL A 183 -15.72 3.72 6.93
N ALA A 184 -15.66 4.51 8.00
CA ALA A 184 -15.85 4.04 9.37
C ALA A 184 -17.28 3.52 9.64
N ALA A 185 -18.25 3.85 8.80
CA ALA A 185 -19.62 3.31 8.87
C ALA A 185 -19.75 1.91 8.25
N ASP A 186 -18.75 1.42 7.50
CA ASP A 186 -18.76 0.08 6.93
C ASP A 186 -18.48 -0.97 8.03
N PRO A 187 -19.40 -1.93 8.27
CA PRO A 187 -19.26 -2.94 9.31
C PRO A 187 -17.98 -3.79 9.23
N ARG A 188 -17.36 -3.90 8.04
CA ARG A 188 -16.16 -4.69 7.80
C ARG A 188 -14.89 -4.06 8.39
N VAL A 189 -14.91 -2.76 8.67
CA VAL A 189 -13.77 -1.99 9.20
C VAL A 189 -14.10 -1.23 10.48
N THR A 190 -15.25 -1.52 11.08
CA THR A 190 -15.62 -0.99 12.39
C THR A 190 -14.49 -1.21 13.39
N GLU A 191 -14.05 -0.13 14.03
CA GLU A 191 -12.96 -0.13 15.01
C GLU A 191 -11.59 -0.60 14.51
N HIS A 192 -11.40 -0.75 13.20
CA HIS A 192 -10.12 -1.21 12.66
C HIS A 192 -8.98 -0.21 12.91
N HIS A 193 -7.84 -0.68 13.43
CA HIS A 193 -6.71 0.18 13.82
C HIS A 193 -6.23 1.11 12.68
N ARG A 194 -6.24 0.63 11.44
CA ARG A 194 -5.87 1.45 10.26
C ARG A 194 -6.79 2.65 10.03
N VAL A 195 -8.09 2.51 10.30
CA VAL A 195 -9.04 3.64 10.19
C VAL A 195 -8.66 4.70 11.22
N GLU A 196 -8.34 4.30 12.44
CA GLU A 196 -7.88 5.20 13.50
C GLU A 196 -6.53 5.84 13.18
N ALA A 197 -5.58 5.09 12.62
CA ALA A 197 -4.27 5.62 12.22
C ALA A 197 -4.40 6.68 11.12
N VAL A 198 -5.20 6.42 10.09
CA VAL A 198 -5.48 7.37 9.01
C VAL A 198 -6.24 8.60 9.52
N ARG A 199 -7.27 8.41 10.36
CA ARG A 199 -7.97 9.52 11.01
C ARG A 199 -7.01 10.39 11.82
N GLY A 200 -6.13 9.77 12.61
CA GLY A 200 -5.11 10.46 13.39
C GLY A 200 -4.17 11.30 12.52
N HIS A 201 -3.67 10.73 11.42
CA HIS A 201 -2.82 11.43 10.46
C HIS A 201 -3.50 12.64 9.83
N LEU A 202 -4.77 12.52 9.42
CA LEU A 202 -5.49 13.65 8.83
C LEU A 202 -5.86 14.72 9.87
N LEU A 203 -6.12 14.33 11.11
CA LEU A 203 -6.32 15.27 12.22
C LEU A 203 -5.04 16.04 12.55
N GLU A 204 -3.88 15.38 12.56
CA GLU A 204 -2.58 16.03 12.74
C GLU A 204 -2.36 17.08 11.62
N ARG A 205 -2.56 16.69 10.36
CA ARG A 205 -2.45 17.62 9.22
C ARG A 205 -3.45 18.78 9.29
N ALA A 206 -4.60 18.59 9.93
CA ALA A 206 -5.58 19.65 10.19
C ALA A 206 -5.25 20.52 11.42
N GLY A 207 -4.15 20.27 12.13
CA GLY A 207 -3.78 20.96 13.37
C GLY A 207 -4.58 20.53 14.60
N ARG A 208 -5.40 19.47 14.50
CA ARG A 208 -6.23 18.93 15.60
C ARG A 208 -5.44 17.91 16.43
N VAL A 209 -4.35 18.40 17.02
CA VAL A 209 -3.30 17.57 17.65
C VAL A 209 -3.84 16.66 18.76
N ALA A 210 -4.65 17.17 19.68
CA ALA A 210 -5.18 16.38 20.81
C ALA A 210 -6.01 15.18 20.33
N GLU A 211 -6.81 15.38 19.27
CA GLU A 211 -7.63 14.32 18.68
C GLU A 211 -6.79 13.34 17.88
N ALA A 212 -5.75 13.82 17.18
CA ALA A 212 -4.78 12.97 16.50
C ALA A 212 -4.08 12.02 17.47
N VAL A 213 -3.57 12.53 18.59
CA VAL A 213 -2.94 11.75 19.66
C VAL A 213 -3.89 10.68 20.20
N ALA A 214 -5.16 11.01 20.42
CA ALA A 214 -6.16 10.02 20.87
C ALA A 214 -6.38 8.90 19.83
N CYS A 215 -6.44 9.25 18.54
CA CYS A 215 -6.58 8.27 17.46
C CYS A 215 -5.36 7.34 17.37
N TYR A 216 -4.13 7.89 17.45
CA TYR A 216 -2.91 7.09 17.43
C TYR A 216 -2.82 6.12 18.61
N ARG A 217 -3.23 6.54 19.82
CA ARG A 217 -3.29 5.64 20.97
C ARG A 217 -4.31 4.51 20.79
N ARG A 218 -5.49 4.80 20.23
CA ARG A 218 -6.49 3.76 19.90
C ARG A 218 -5.98 2.79 18.83
N ALA A 219 -5.34 3.30 17.78
CA ALA A 219 -4.72 2.47 16.76
C ALA A 219 -3.63 1.56 17.36
N ALA A 220 -2.76 2.11 18.21
CA ALA A 220 -1.69 1.36 18.87
C ALA A 220 -2.22 0.26 19.80
N ALA A 221 -3.36 0.49 20.47
CA ALA A 221 -3.98 -0.50 21.34
C ALA A 221 -4.61 -1.69 20.58
N ARG A 222 -4.84 -1.55 19.27
CA ARG A 222 -5.57 -2.53 18.44
C ARG A 222 -4.69 -3.21 17.38
N THR A 223 -3.51 -2.68 17.07
CA THR A 223 -2.57 -3.37 16.17
C THR A 223 -1.89 -4.53 16.90
N ILE A 224 -1.62 -5.60 16.16
CA ILE A 224 -0.85 -6.77 16.64
C ILE A 224 0.61 -6.73 16.13
N SER A 225 0.99 -5.68 15.39
CA SER A 225 2.36 -5.42 14.97
C SER A 225 3.06 -4.57 16.03
N GLU A 226 4.11 -5.12 16.64
CA GLU A 226 4.86 -4.42 17.70
C GLU A 226 5.65 -3.24 17.13
N ALA A 227 6.09 -3.32 15.88
CA ALA A 227 6.74 -2.21 15.17
C ALA A 227 5.77 -1.05 14.94
N GLU A 228 4.55 -1.34 14.45
CA GLU A 228 3.51 -0.32 14.24
C GLU A 228 3.05 0.28 15.57
N ARG A 229 2.86 -0.55 16.60
CA ARG A 229 2.51 -0.10 17.96
C ARG A 229 3.53 0.89 18.51
N ARG A 230 4.82 0.57 18.43
CA ARG A 230 5.91 1.46 18.85
C ARG A 230 5.88 2.77 18.07
N TYR A 231 5.79 2.70 16.74
CA TYR A 231 5.72 3.88 15.88
C TYR A 231 4.55 4.81 16.29
N LEU A 232 3.35 4.27 16.43
CA LEU A 232 2.15 5.04 16.79
C LEU A 232 2.27 5.69 18.17
N LEU A 233 2.81 4.98 19.17
CA LEU A 233 2.99 5.51 20.52
C LEU A 233 4.07 6.59 20.58
N THR A 234 5.21 6.37 19.92
CA THR A 234 6.29 7.37 19.83
C THR A 234 5.81 8.64 19.14
N HIS A 235 5.08 8.49 18.03
CA HIS A 235 4.52 9.64 17.31
C HIS A 235 3.47 10.39 18.13
N ALA A 236 2.60 9.66 18.86
CA ALA A 236 1.63 10.26 19.78
C ALA A 236 2.29 11.00 20.95
N ALA A 237 3.42 10.51 21.47
CA ALA A 237 4.17 11.17 22.53
C ALA A 237 4.80 12.47 22.03
N ARG A 238 5.48 12.42 20.86
CA ARG A 238 6.09 13.60 20.22
C ARG A 238 5.11 14.72 19.94
N LEU A 239 3.87 14.39 19.59
CA LEU A 239 2.82 15.38 19.32
C LEU A 239 2.19 15.99 20.59
N ALA A 240 2.36 15.34 21.75
CA ALA A 240 1.80 15.80 23.02
C ALA A 240 2.75 16.71 23.81
N GLU A 241 3.99 16.89 23.33
CA GLU A 241 5.00 17.83 23.83
C GLU A 241 4.80 19.23 23.25
#